data_AF-A0A7C7L2J6-F1
#
_entry.id   AF-A0A7C7L2J6-F1
#
_cell.length_a   1.000
_cell.length_b   1.000
_cell.length_c   1.000
_cell.angle_alpha   90.00
_cell.angle_beta   90.00
_cell.angle_gamma   90.00
#
_symmetry.space_group_name_H-M   'P 1'
#
loop_
_entity.id
_entity.type
_entity.pdbx_description
1 polymer ?
#
loop_
_entity_poly.entity_id
_entity_poly.type
_entity_poly.pdbx_seq_one_letter_code
_entity_poly.pdbx_strand_id
1 'polypeptide(L)'
;MRKRFIFQVASCFLFGLSSWVVAQEPGSLRWRFETGGWVDSSPAVGPDGTVYVGSDDFCLYAIDPDGSLRWRFETGWCAFSSPAVGPDGTVYVGSRDGYLYAINPDGSLRWRFKTWGAVFSSPAVGPDGTVYVGSDDYYLYAIRPDGS
;
A
#
# COMPACT_ATOMS: atom_id res chain seq x y z
N MET A 1 5.41 -31.32 -45.43
CA MET A 1 5.48 -29.96 -46.02
C MET A 1 6.59 -29.19 -45.30
N ARG A 2 7.74 -28.98 -45.97
CA ARG A 2 8.87 -28.17 -45.49
C ARG A 2 9.06 -27.05 -46.50
N LYS A 3 9.02 -25.79 -46.06
CA LYS A 3 9.58 -24.66 -46.82
C LYS A 3 10.53 -23.91 -45.88
N ARG A 4 11.82 -24.06 -46.15
CA ARG A 4 12.87 -23.14 -45.71
C ARG A 4 12.69 -21.85 -46.50
N PHE A 5 12.68 -20.71 -45.82
CA PHE A 5 13.02 -19.43 -46.42
C PHE A 5 14.24 -18.88 -45.70
N ILE A 6 15.27 -18.61 -46.49
CA ILE A 6 16.49 -17.90 -46.13
C ILE A 6 16.22 -16.44 -46.50
N PHE A 7 16.48 -15.49 -45.61
CA PHE A 7 16.73 -14.10 -45.99
C PHE A 7 17.99 -13.58 -45.30
N GLN A 8 19.05 -13.68 -46.08
CA GLN A 8 20.11 -12.72 -46.37
C GLN A 8 20.33 -11.55 -45.39
N VAL A 9 21.57 -11.48 -44.91
CA VAL A 9 22.20 -10.38 -44.19
C VAL A 9 22.25 -9.14 -45.10
N ALA A 10 21.71 -8.01 -44.64
CA ALA A 10 22.04 -6.70 -45.16
C ALA A 10 22.68 -5.89 -44.03
N SER A 11 24.00 -5.74 -44.11
CA SER A 11 24.75 -4.77 -43.33
C SER A 11 24.42 -3.38 -43.87
N CYS A 12 23.92 -2.51 -43.00
CA CYS A 12 23.81 -1.08 -43.26
C CYS A 12 24.22 -0.33 -41.99
N PHE A 13 25.46 0.19 -42.01
CA PHE A 13 25.92 1.19 -41.07
C PHE A 13 25.26 2.53 -41.42
N LEU A 14 24.30 2.96 -40.59
CA LEU A 14 23.94 4.36 -40.45
C LEU A 14 23.82 4.68 -38.96
N PHE A 15 24.66 5.61 -38.52
CA PHE A 15 24.58 6.23 -37.20
C PHE A 15 23.24 6.94 -37.06
N GLY A 16 22.40 6.44 -36.15
CA GLY A 16 21.17 7.08 -35.76
C GLY A 16 20.78 6.54 -34.39
N LEU A 17 20.88 7.39 -33.37
CA LEU A 17 20.42 7.10 -32.02
C LEU A 17 18.92 6.81 -32.06
N SER A 18 18.56 5.54 -32.25
CA SER A 18 17.22 5.07 -31.93
C SER A 18 17.17 4.96 -30.42
N SER A 19 16.66 6.00 -29.76
CA SER A 19 16.10 5.80 -28.43
C SER A 19 14.90 4.88 -28.63
N TRP A 20 15.11 3.58 -28.44
CA TRP A 20 14.00 2.66 -28.27
C TRP A 20 13.33 3.06 -26.96
N VAL A 21 12.27 3.85 -27.06
CA VAL A 21 11.27 3.93 -26.00
C VAL A 21 10.68 2.53 -25.97
N VAL A 22 11.19 1.69 -25.07
CA VAL A 22 10.50 0.44 -24.73
C VAL A 22 9.19 0.88 -24.10
N ALA A 23 8.10 0.74 -24.85
CA ALA A 23 6.78 0.91 -24.28
C ALA A 23 6.66 -0.04 -23.09
N GLN A 24 6.22 0.48 -21.93
CA GLN A 24 5.88 -0.38 -20.81
C GLN A 24 4.67 -1.20 -21.25
N GLU A 25 4.88 -2.48 -21.53
CA GLU A 25 3.80 -3.38 -21.89
C GLU A 25 2.83 -3.48 -20.70
N PRO A 26 1.50 -3.49 -20.91
CA PRO A 26 0.54 -3.71 -19.84
C PRO A 26 0.87 -4.98 -19.04
N GLY A 27 0.92 -4.87 -17.72
CA GLY A 27 1.29 -5.98 -16.84
C GLY A 27 2.79 -6.24 -16.70
N SER A 28 3.66 -5.43 -17.33
CA SER A 28 5.09 -5.45 -17.02
C SER A 28 5.37 -4.98 -15.58
N LEU A 29 6.30 -5.65 -14.90
CA LEU A 29 6.71 -5.31 -13.54
C LEU A 29 7.39 -3.94 -13.52
N ARG A 30 6.84 -2.98 -12.76
CA ARG A 30 7.46 -1.67 -12.56
C ARG A 30 8.51 -1.70 -11.45
N TRP A 31 8.16 -2.24 -10.29
CA TRP A 31 9.04 -2.44 -9.14
C TRP A 31 8.43 -3.50 -8.22
N ARG A 32 9.24 -4.01 -7.28
CA ARG A 32 8.81 -4.82 -6.14
C ARG A 32 9.49 -4.32 -4.87
N PHE A 33 8.79 -4.40 -3.75
CA PHE A 33 9.30 -4.02 -2.44
C PHE A 33 9.28 -5.23 -1.52
N GLU A 34 10.36 -5.46 -0.77
CA GLU A 34 10.48 -6.58 0.17
C GLU A 34 10.15 -6.10 1.58
N THR A 35 9.09 -6.67 2.17
CA THR A 35 8.74 -6.53 3.59
C THR A 35 9.43 -7.63 4.40
N GLY A 36 9.46 -7.48 5.73
CA GLY A 36 10.02 -8.49 6.63
C GLY A 36 9.10 -9.69 6.88
N GLY A 37 7.81 -9.59 6.51
CA GLY A 37 6.79 -10.62 6.72
C GLY A 37 5.87 -10.78 5.52
N TRP A 38 4.86 -11.66 5.67
CA TRP A 38 3.82 -11.84 4.66
C TRP A 38 3.03 -10.54 4.43
N VAL A 39 2.49 -10.38 3.22
CA VAL A 39 1.68 -9.23 2.82
C VAL A 39 0.31 -9.75 2.40
N ASP A 40 -0.53 -10.01 3.39
CA ASP A 40 -1.90 -10.49 3.19
C ASP A 40 -2.92 -9.34 3.12
N SER A 41 -2.51 -8.12 3.52
CA SER A 41 -3.35 -6.93 3.40
C SER A 41 -3.39 -6.41 1.97
N SER A 42 -4.55 -5.88 1.54
CA SER A 42 -4.60 -5.13 0.27
C SER A 42 -3.95 -3.75 0.48
N PRO A 43 -3.20 -3.21 -0.49
CA PRO A 43 -2.63 -1.87 -0.35
C PRO A 43 -3.71 -0.78 -0.54
N ALA A 44 -3.44 0.41 0.00
CA ALA A 44 -4.16 1.65 -0.30
C ALA A 44 -3.23 2.66 -0.98
N VAL A 45 -3.77 3.49 -1.88
CA VAL A 45 -2.99 4.51 -2.60
C VAL A 45 -3.47 5.89 -2.17
N GLY A 46 -2.54 6.70 -1.66
CA GLY A 46 -2.79 8.08 -1.28
C GLY A 46 -2.94 9.02 -2.49
N PRO A 47 -3.46 10.25 -2.29
CA PRO A 47 -3.62 11.24 -3.36
C PRO A 47 -2.33 11.64 -4.07
N ASP A 48 -1.18 11.50 -3.40
CA ASP A 48 0.15 11.79 -3.95
C ASP A 48 0.81 10.57 -4.63
N GLY A 49 0.10 9.44 -4.71
CA GLY A 49 0.58 8.18 -5.27
C GLY A 49 1.35 7.30 -4.31
N THR A 50 1.51 7.70 -3.04
CA THR A 50 2.13 6.84 -2.01
C THR A 50 1.30 5.59 -1.81
N VAL A 51 1.95 4.44 -1.78
CA VAL A 51 1.33 3.13 -1.55
C VAL A 51 1.52 2.76 -0.09
N TYR A 52 0.41 2.51 0.61
CA TYR A 52 0.39 2.07 2.00
C TYR A 52 0.00 0.60 2.08
N VAL A 53 0.77 -0.20 2.82
CA VAL A 53 0.51 -1.64 2.95
C VAL A 53 1.01 -2.16 4.29
N GLY A 54 0.20 -2.99 4.95
CA GLY A 54 0.59 -3.66 6.19
C GLY A 54 1.20 -5.03 5.92
N SER A 55 2.18 -5.41 6.74
CA SER A 55 2.83 -6.72 6.70
C SER A 55 2.77 -7.45 8.04
N ASP A 56 2.90 -8.78 8.03
CA ASP A 56 2.93 -9.61 9.23
C ASP A 56 4.19 -9.42 10.11
N ASP A 57 5.14 -8.59 9.69
CA ASP A 57 6.29 -8.14 10.49
C ASP A 57 5.99 -6.98 11.43
N PHE A 58 4.71 -6.75 11.73
CA PHE A 58 4.22 -5.70 12.62
C PHE A 58 4.32 -4.28 12.06
N CYS A 59 4.70 -4.11 10.78
CA CYS A 59 4.91 -2.80 10.18
C CYS A 59 3.85 -2.42 9.13
N LEU A 60 3.37 -1.17 9.22
CA LEU A 60 2.76 -0.46 8.10
C LEU A 60 3.87 0.23 7.30
N TYR A 61 3.89 0.01 5.99
CA TYR A 61 4.84 0.60 5.06
C TYR A 61 4.18 1.71 4.24
N ALA A 62 4.91 2.80 4.03
CA ALA A 62 4.61 3.80 3.01
C ALA A 62 5.71 3.78 1.94
N ILE A 63 5.32 3.56 0.70
CA ILE A 63 6.23 3.33 -0.43
C ILE A 63 5.93 4.39 -1.49
N ASP A 64 6.97 5.05 -1.97
CA ASP A 64 6.87 6.06 -3.02
C ASP A 64 6.48 5.43 -4.38
N PRO A 65 5.94 6.20 -5.34
CA PRO A 65 5.54 5.69 -6.65
C PRO A 65 6.65 4.99 -7.46
N ASP A 66 7.92 5.25 -7.13
CA ASP A 66 9.09 4.62 -7.71
C ASP A 66 9.51 3.31 -7.04
N GLY A 67 8.85 2.93 -5.94
CA GLY A 67 9.12 1.73 -5.15
C GLY A 67 10.10 1.93 -4.00
N SER A 68 10.57 3.15 -3.74
CA SER A 68 11.43 3.45 -2.60
C SER A 68 10.64 3.55 -1.29
N LEU A 69 11.28 3.19 -0.17
CA LEU A 69 10.66 3.30 1.16
C LEU A 69 10.59 4.77 1.56
N ARG A 70 9.38 5.27 1.81
CA ARG A 70 9.19 6.59 2.41
C ARG A 70 9.33 6.54 3.93
N TRP A 71 8.59 5.63 4.57
CA TRP A 71 8.69 5.36 6.00
C TRP A 71 8.06 4.00 6.35
N ARG A 72 8.32 3.51 7.56
CA ARG A 72 7.58 2.40 8.17
C ARG A 72 7.14 2.76 9.58
N PHE A 73 5.99 2.25 9.99
CA PHE A 73 5.42 2.43 11.32
C PHE A 73 5.20 1.07 11.99
N GLU A 74 5.81 0.86 13.16
CA GLU A 74 5.67 -0.38 13.92
C GLU A 74 4.42 -0.32 14.82
N THR A 75 3.62 -1.37 14.77
CA THR A 75 2.47 -1.56 15.67
C THR A 75 2.77 -2.62 16.72
N GLY A 76 1.84 -2.81 17.67
CA GLY A 76 2.05 -3.74 18.77
C GLY A 76 1.95 -5.21 18.41
N TRP A 77 1.37 -5.60 17.26
CA TRP A 77 1.19 -7.00 16.86
C TRP A 77 0.92 -7.22 15.35
N CYS A 78 0.92 -8.48 14.89
CA CYS A 78 0.88 -8.86 13.47
C CYS A 78 -0.52 -8.78 12.86
N ALA A 79 -0.54 -8.75 11.53
CA ALA A 79 -1.68 -8.67 10.65
C ALA A 79 -2.44 -7.35 10.73
N PHE A 80 -2.37 -6.66 9.62
CA PHE A 80 -3.14 -5.46 9.38
C PHE A 80 -4.39 -5.83 8.61
N SER A 81 -5.51 -5.25 9.02
CA SER A 81 -6.57 -4.94 8.07
C SER A 81 -5.98 -4.15 6.89
N SER A 82 -6.59 -4.19 5.69
CA SER A 82 -6.16 -3.27 4.62
C SER A 82 -6.26 -1.81 5.12
N PRO A 83 -5.24 -0.96 4.92
CA PRO A 83 -5.30 0.43 5.34
C PRO A 83 -6.36 1.22 4.55
N ALA A 84 -6.80 2.34 5.12
CA ALA A 84 -7.63 3.33 4.46
C ALA A 84 -6.97 4.70 4.54
N VAL A 85 -7.08 5.51 3.49
CA VAL A 85 -6.50 6.85 3.44
C VAL A 85 -7.62 7.88 3.48
N GLY A 86 -7.59 8.76 4.48
CA GLY A 86 -8.51 9.89 4.59
C GLY A 86 -8.20 11.00 3.58
N PRO A 87 -9.13 11.94 3.36
CA PRO A 87 -8.95 13.04 2.42
C PRO A 87 -7.81 14.00 2.80
N ASP A 88 -7.41 14.03 4.06
CA ASP A 88 -6.26 14.80 4.57
C ASP A 88 -4.93 14.03 4.51
N GLY A 89 -4.93 12.82 3.95
CA GLY A 89 -3.77 11.93 3.85
C GLY A 89 -3.50 11.11 5.10
N THR A 90 -4.32 11.22 6.15
CA THR A 90 -4.19 10.35 7.33
C THR A 90 -4.45 8.91 6.95
N VAL A 91 -3.56 8.01 7.36
CA VAL A 91 -3.67 6.58 7.11
C VAL A 91 -4.24 5.90 8.35
N TYR A 92 -5.33 5.16 8.15
CA TYR A 92 -6.01 4.40 9.19
C TYR A 92 -5.75 2.92 8.99
N VAL A 93 -5.34 2.24 10.05
CA VAL A 93 -5.09 0.79 10.00
C VAL A 93 -5.41 0.13 11.34
N GLY A 94 -6.14 -0.98 11.28
CA GLY A 94 -6.38 -1.84 12.43
C GLY A 94 -5.22 -2.82 12.65
N SER A 95 -4.94 -3.14 13.91
CA SER A 95 -3.98 -4.16 14.32
C SER A 95 -4.61 -5.18 15.26
N ARG A 96 -4.04 -6.39 15.29
CA ARG A 96 -4.41 -7.44 16.25
C ARG A 96 -4.09 -7.09 17.71
N ASP A 97 -3.29 -6.06 17.96
CA ASP A 97 -3.04 -5.55 19.32
C ASP A 97 -4.27 -4.88 19.95
N GLY A 98 -5.37 -4.79 19.19
CA GLY A 98 -6.64 -4.23 19.61
C GLY A 98 -6.69 -2.72 19.54
N TYR A 99 -5.93 -2.14 18.61
CA TYR A 99 -5.98 -0.71 18.29
C TYR A 99 -6.30 -0.46 16.82
N LEU A 100 -7.05 0.62 16.60
CA LEU A 100 -7.05 1.37 15.35
C LEU A 100 -5.99 2.48 15.46
N TYR A 101 -5.09 2.54 14.51
CA TYR A 101 -4.06 3.57 14.41
C TYR A 101 -4.44 4.60 13.35
N ALA A 102 -4.20 5.88 13.64
CA ALA A 102 -4.21 6.97 12.68
C ALA A 102 -2.80 7.55 12.57
N ILE A 103 -2.25 7.54 11.36
CA ILE A 103 -0.85 7.89 11.09
C ILE A 103 -0.84 9.07 10.12
N ASN A 104 -0.06 10.08 10.43
CA ASN A 104 0.11 11.26 9.57
C ASN A 104 0.85 10.88 8.27
N PRO A 105 0.74 11.70 7.20
CA PRO A 105 1.46 11.45 5.95
C PRO A 105 2.99 11.32 6.09
N ASP A 106 3.58 11.91 7.13
CA ASP A 106 5.01 11.84 7.44
C ASP A 106 5.42 10.58 8.23
N GLY A 107 4.46 9.70 8.55
CA GLY A 107 4.67 8.47 9.30
C GLY A 107 4.60 8.63 10.82
N SER A 108 4.35 9.83 11.34
CA SER A 108 4.17 10.04 12.77
C SER A 108 2.78 9.59 13.24
N LEU A 109 2.70 9.08 14.46
CA LEU A 109 1.41 8.71 15.07
C LEU A 109 0.57 9.98 15.31
N ARG A 110 -0.64 10.02 14.73
CA ARG A 110 -1.62 11.07 15.01
C ARG A 110 -2.40 10.74 16.28
N TRP A 111 -2.97 9.54 16.34
CA TRP A 111 -3.64 8.98 17.51
C TRP A 111 -3.82 7.46 17.36
N ARG A 112 -4.22 6.79 18.44
CA ARG A 112 -4.71 5.41 18.40
C ARG A 112 -5.93 5.24 19.29
N PHE A 113 -6.86 4.38 18.88
CA PHE A 113 -8.11 4.09 19.57
C PHE A 113 -8.16 2.60 19.95
N LYS A 114 -8.51 2.29 21.20
CA LYS A 114 -8.53 0.91 21.71
C LYS A 114 -9.90 0.25 21.48
N THR A 115 -9.92 -0.91 20.82
CA THR A 115 -11.13 -1.67 20.50
C THR A 115 -11.30 -2.94 21.33
N TRP A 116 -10.55 -3.13 22.43
CA TRP A 116 -10.61 -4.27 23.38
C TRP A 116 -10.51 -5.71 22.82
N GLY A 117 -10.53 -5.88 21.50
CA GLY A 117 -10.28 -7.08 20.73
C GLY A 117 -9.56 -6.71 19.43
N ALA A 118 -9.04 -7.72 18.72
CA ALA A 118 -8.30 -7.52 17.49
C ALA A 118 -9.11 -6.74 16.43
N VAL A 119 -8.42 -5.96 15.60
CA VAL A 119 -9.02 -5.20 14.51
C VAL A 119 -8.63 -5.81 13.17
N PHE A 120 -9.43 -6.75 12.69
CA PHE A 120 -9.23 -7.41 11.40
C PHE A 120 -9.88 -6.67 10.23
N SER A 121 -10.95 -5.93 10.52
CA SER A 121 -11.74 -5.27 9.48
C SER A 121 -11.03 -4.02 8.97
N SER A 122 -10.99 -3.85 7.65
CA SER A 122 -10.47 -2.64 7.01
C SER A 122 -11.30 -1.43 7.44
N PRO A 123 -10.67 -0.34 7.93
CA PRO A 123 -11.40 0.86 8.28
C PRO A 123 -12.10 1.47 7.05
N ALA A 124 -13.24 2.10 7.26
CA ALA A 124 -13.91 2.93 6.25
C ALA A 124 -13.96 4.38 6.72
N VAL A 125 -13.60 5.33 5.85
CA VAL A 125 -13.60 6.76 6.18
C VAL A 125 -14.82 7.43 5.53
N GLY A 126 -15.67 8.02 6.36
CA GLY A 126 -16.84 8.78 5.92
C GLY A 126 -16.45 10.15 5.32
N PRO A 127 -17.35 10.80 4.56
CA PRO A 127 -17.10 12.12 3.99
C PRO A 127 -16.85 13.23 5.03
N ASP A 128 -17.37 13.05 6.25
CA ASP A 128 -17.14 13.92 7.41
C ASP A 128 -15.84 13.59 8.17
N GLY A 129 -15.10 12.59 7.70
CA GLY A 129 -13.89 12.06 8.31
C GLY A 129 -14.14 11.05 9.44
N THR A 130 -15.40 10.71 9.76
CA THR A 130 -15.69 9.67 10.75
C THR A 130 -15.11 8.34 10.28
N VAL A 131 -14.37 7.64 11.14
CA VAL A 131 -13.75 6.35 10.83
C VAL A 131 -14.57 5.23 11.42
N TYR A 132 -14.99 4.30 10.57
CA TYR A 132 -15.77 3.13 10.95
C TYR A 132 -14.90 1.89 10.93
N VAL A 133 -14.93 1.08 11.99
CA VAL A 133 -14.14 -0.15 12.05
C VAL A 133 -14.79 -1.20 12.94
N GLY A 134 -14.84 -2.45 12.45
CA GLY A 134 -15.29 -3.60 13.25
C GLY A 134 -14.15 -4.21 14.05
N SER A 135 -14.45 -4.74 15.23
CA SER A 135 -13.50 -5.44 16.09
C SER A 135 -14.05 -6.79 16.57
N ASP A 136 -13.13 -7.69 16.92
CA ASP A 136 -13.42 -8.99 17.52
C ASP A 136 -14.04 -8.90 18.92
N ASP A 137 -14.14 -7.71 19.51
CA ASP A 137 -14.87 -7.47 20.76
C ASP A 137 -16.39 -7.40 20.59
N TYR A 138 -16.89 -7.76 19.41
CA TYR A 138 -18.29 -7.79 18.99
C TYR A 138 -18.89 -6.43 18.61
N TYR A 139 -18.10 -5.35 18.53
CA TYR A 139 -18.60 -4.01 18.23
C TYR A 139 -18.11 -3.46 16.88
N LEU A 140 -18.96 -2.63 16.29
CA LEU A 140 -18.61 -1.66 15.26
C LEU A 140 -18.39 -0.31 15.95
N TYR A 141 -17.24 0.29 15.68
CA TYR A 141 -16.88 1.62 16.18
C TYR A 141 -17.10 2.68 15.10
N ALA A 142 -17.54 3.86 15.52
CA ALA A 142 -17.52 5.09 14.74
C ALA A 142 -16.71 6.11 15.54
N ILE A 143 -15.54 6.48 15.03
CA ILE A 143 -14.52 7.26 15.74
C ILE A 143 -14.36 8.60 15.04
N ARG A 144 -14.31 9.69 15.80
CA ARG A 144 -14.12 11.02 15.21
C ARG A 144 -12.74 11.15 14.58
N PRO A 145 -12.54 12.06 13.60
CA PRO A 145 -11.23 12.28 12.98
C PRO A 145 -10.10 12.65 13.95
N ASP A 146 -10.44 13.20 15.12
CA ASP A 146 -9.51 13.57 16.19
C ASP A 146 -9.23 12.43 17.18
N GLY A 147 -9.86 11.28 17.00
CA GLY A 147 -9.70 10.09 17.84
C GLY A 147 -10.57 10.07 19.10
N SER A 148 -11.58 10.95 19.21
CA SER A 148 -12.53 11.03 20.34
C SER A 148 -13.87 10.33 20.11
#